data_AF-W2TSA8-F1
#
_entry.id   AF-W2TSA8-F1
#
_cell.length_a   1.000
_cell.length_b   1.000
_cell.length_c   1.000
_cell.angle_alpha   90.00
_cell.angle_beta   90.00
_cell.angle_gamma   90.00
#
_symmetry.space_group_name_H-M   'P 1'
#
loop_
_entity.id
_entity.type
_entity.pdbx_description
1 polymer ?
#
loop_
_entity_poly.entity_id
_entity_poly.type
_entity_poly.pdbx_seq_one_letter_code
_entity_poly.pdbx_strand_id
1 'polypeptide(L)'
;MTPVGTSEYACARSVFLHLRDVPVGRYIAVPTTFAPREQTTFMLRIYSDRKIESRTLIKHAPSQRFFGCRQAVSVTRITVIEAVLEQEKEMNIYCVLQCGRYKVRTSSVKGRNLVSWDEQFVFHRRIHADDFVVELWSDCVMARNQVLSRTSFTAQIDNDTREVHVKLDDLCGKSMGYLKLVVAAFDDPMYL
;
A
#
# COMPACT_ATOMS: atom_id res chain seq x y z
N MET A 1 7.29 7.25 2.69
CA MET A 1 7.83 5.87 2.70
C MET A 1 9.15 5.89 3.45
N THR A 2 9.30 5.05 4.47
CA THR A 2 10.59 4.90 5.15
C THR A 2 11.48 4.03 4.25
N PRO A 3 12.64 4.54 3.78
CA PRO A 3 13.51 3.76 2.92
C PRO A 3 14.07 2.56 3.70
N VAL A 4 14.18 1.41 3.02
CA VAL A 4 14.76 0.18 3.58
C VAL A 4 16.26 0.35 3.86
N GLY A 5 16.91 1.29 3.18
CA GLY A 5 18.26 1.73 3.46
C GLY A 5 18.62 2.98 2.66
N THR A 6 19.49 3.82 3.22
CA THR A 6 20.01 5.03 2.57
C THR A 6 21.51 5.13 2.79
N SER A 7 22.22 5.70 1.81
CA SER A 7 23.61 6.14 1.98
C SER A 7 23.64 7.62 2.30
N GLU A 8 24.73 8.07 2.92
CA GLU A 8 25.01 9.50 3.01
C GLU A 8 25.44 10.07 1.65
N TYR A 9 25.17 11.35 1.45
CA TYR A 9 25.75 12.10 0.35
C TYR A 9 27.24 12.30 0.63
N ALA A 10 28.09 11.78 -0.25
CA ALA A 10 29.53 11.93 -0.13
C ALA A 10 30.09 12.70 -1.33
N CYS A 11 31.09 13.55 -1.09
CA CYS A 11 31.89 14.16 -2.14
C CYS A 11 32.90 13.14 -2.72
N ALA A 12 32.38 12.04 -3.27
CA ALA A 12 33.17 10.95 -3.82
C ALA A 12 32.61 10.52 -5.19
N ARG A 13 33.48 10.00 -6.06
CA ARG A 13 33.07 9.45 -7.37
C ARG A 13 32.23 8.18 -7.26
N SER A 14 32.24 7.52 -6.11
CA SER A 14 31.50 6.29 -5.87
C SER A 14 31.07 6.24 -4.42
N VAL A 15 29.83 5.81 -4.19
CA VAL A 15 29.23 5.60 -2.88
C VAL A 15 28.86 4.12 -2.78
N PHE A 16 29.09 3.54 -1.61
CA PHE A 16 28.80 2.14 -1.34
C PHE A 16 27.78 2.04 -0.20
N LEU A 17 26.72 1.25 -0.42
CA LEU A 17 25.71 0.94 0.57
C LEU A 17 25.66 -0.57 0.74
N HIS A 18 25.93 -1.04 1.95
CA HIS A 18 25.80 -2.45 2.30
C HIS A 18 24.58 -2.64 3.18
N LEU A 19 23.59 -3.37 2.67
CA LEU A 19 22.39 -3.73 3.40
C LEU A 19 22.47 -5.21 3.80
N ARG A 20 22.17 -5.48 5.07
CA ARG A 20 22.04 -6.84 5.62
C ARG A 20 20.59 -7.11 5.94
N ASP A 21 20.22 -8.39 5.93
CA ASP A 21 18.90 -8.85 6.35
C ASP A 21 17.72 -8.18 5.62
N VAL A 22 17.94 -7.79 4.35
CA VAL A 22 16.88 -7.24 3.50
C VAL A 22 15.85 -8.34 3.23
N PRO A 23 14.57 -8.14 3.57
CA PRO A 23 13.54 -9.13 3.31
C PRO A 23 13.44 -9.52 1.83
N VAL A 24 12.86 -10.68 1.53
CA VAL A 24 12.59 -11.04 0.14
C VAL A 24 11.45 -10.17 -0.38
N GLY A 25 11.68 -9.42 -1.46
CA GLY A 25 10.69 -8.49 -1.98
C GLY A 25 11.09 -7.80 -3.27
N ARG A 26 10.27 -6.82 -3.68
CA ARG A 26 10.55 -5.95 -4.82
C ARG A 26 10.97 -4.58 -4.29
N TYR A 27 12.16 -4.16 -4.67
CA TYR A 27 12.75 -2.90 -4.24
C TYR A 27 12.99 -1.97 -5.41
N ILE A 28 12.98 -0.67 -5.14
CA ILE A 28 13.38 0.37 -6.09
C ILE A 28 14.67 0.98 -5.56
N ALA A 29 15.74 0.91 -6.35
CA ALA A 29 16.97 1.64 -6.07
C ALA A 29 16.88 3.01 -6.77
N VAL A 30 16.90 4.09 -5.99
CA VAL A 30 16.81 5.47 -6.50
C VAL A 30 18.15 6.15 -6.27
N PRO A 31 19.04 6.24 -7.27
CA PRO A 31 20.23 7.07 -7.15
C PRO A 31 19.85 8.54 -7.22
N THR A 32 20.39 9.34 -6.29
CA THR A 32 20.11 10.79 -6.18
C THR A 32 21.39 11.59 -6.14
N THR A 33 21.30 12.85 -6.57
CA THR A 33 22.33 13.87 -6.38
C THR A 33 22.12 14.56 -5.04
N PHE A 34 23.18 15.20 -4.50
CA PHE A 34 23.06 16.02 -3.30
C PHE A 34 22.15 17.24 -3.55
N ALA A 35 22.37 17.95 -4.65
CA ALA A 35 21.55 19.10 -4.99
C ALA A 35 20.20 18.65 -5.59
N PRO A 36 19.09 19.24 -5.15
CA PRO A 36 17.79 18.96 -5.75
C PRO A 36 17.77 19.45 -7.21
N ARG A 37 17.02 18.74 -8.06
CA ARG A 37 16.83 19.05 -9.49
C ARG A 37 18.08 18.96 -10.37
N GLU A 38 19.19 18.45 -9.83
CA GLU A 38 20.35 18.12 -10.63
C GLU A 38 20.12 16.79 -11.35
N GLN A 39 20.48 16.74 -12.63
CA GLN A 39 20.37 15.53 -13.46
C GLN A 39 21.76 15.05 -13.81
N THR A 40 21.99 13.75 -13.64
CA THR A 40 23.27 13.12 -13.98
C THR A 40 23.06 11.66 -14.36
N THR A 41 24.11 11.04 -14.88
CA THR A 41 24.12 9.62 -15.21
C THR A 41 24.81 8.85 -14.09
N PHE A 42 24.15 7.79 -13.60
CA PHE A 42 24.70 6.92 -12.56
C PHE A 42 25.08 5.57 -13.15
N MET A 43 26.21 5.02 -12.70
CA MET A 43 26.52 3.60 -12.89
C MET A 43 26.15 2.86 -11.60
N LEU A 44 25.13 2.02 -11.66
CA LEU A 44 24.71 1.21 -10.52
C LEU A 44 25.32 -0.20 -10.62
N ARG A 45 25.97 -0.65 -9.55
CA ARG A 45 26.45 -2.03 -9.40
C ARG A 45 25.79 -2.64 -8.17
N ILE A 46 25.04 -3.72 -8.38
CA ILE A 46 24.31 -4.43 -7.32
C ILE A 46 24.94 -5.81 -7.17
N TYR A 47 25.32 -6.14 -5.94
CA TYR A 47 25.83 -7.46 -5.56
C TYR A 47 24.82 -8.10 -4.61
N SER A 48 24.43 -9.34 -4.88
CA SER A 48 23.60 -10.15 -3.99
C SER A 48 24.06 -11.60 -4.06
N ASP A 49 23.95 -12.27 -2.93
CA ASP A 49 24.07 -13.72 -2.78
C ASP A 49 22.92 -14.48 -3.47
N ARG A 50 21.81 -13.80 -3.74
CA ARG A 50 20.64 -14.35 -4.44
C ARG A 50 20.55 -13.81 -5.87
N LYS A 51 19.84 -14.56 -6.71
CA LYS A 51 19.51 -14.13 -8.06
C LYS A 51 18.54 -12.93 -7.98
N ILE A 52 18.95 -11.80 -8.55
CA ILE A 52 18.15 -10.58 -8.64
C ILE A 52 17.67 -10.39 -10.08
N GLU A 53 16.40 -10.07 -10.26
CA GLU A 53 15.87 -9.59 -11.55
C GLU A 53 15.84 -8.07 -11.54
N SER A 54 16.81 -7.43 -12.20
CA SER A 54 16.83 -5.98 -12.35
C SER A 54 16.06 -5.54 -13.59
N ARG A 55 15.28 -4.47 -13.45
CA ARG A 55 14.56 -3.81 -14.55
C ARG A 55 14.59 -2.31 -14.32
N THR A 56 14.91 -1.55 -15.36
CA THR A 56 14.86 -0.08 -15.29
C THR A 56 13.40 0.37 -15.19
N LEU A 57 13.11 1.22 -14.19
CA LEU A 57 11.80 1.82 -14.03
C LEU A 57 11.68 3.04 -14.96
N ILE A 58 11.11 2.81 -16.16
CA ILE A 58 10.98 3.85 -17.21
C ILE A 58 9.61 4.55 -17.13
N LYS A 59 8.63 3.91 -16.49
CA LYS A 59 7.28 4.45 -16.37
C LYS A 59 7.16 5.28 -15.09
N HIS A 60 6.94 6.58 -15.26
CA HIS A 60 6.64 7.48 -14.15
C HIS A 60 5.23 7.27 -13.58
N ALA A 61 4.30 6.80 -14.41
CA ALA A 61 2.91 6.54 -14.05
C ALA A 61 2.34 5.35 -14.85
N PRO A 62 1.18 4.79 -14.45
CA PRO A 62 0.51 3.75 -15.23
C PRO A 62 0.27 4.21 -16.68
N SER A 63 0.68 3.37 -17.65
CA SER A 63 0.59 3.73 -19.06
C SER A 63 -0.86 3.95 -19.50
N GLN A 64 -1.12 5.09 -20.15
CA GLN A 64 -2.38 5.37 -20.81
C GLN A 64 -2.63 4.32 -21.90
N ARG A 65 -3.82 3.71 -21.94
CA ARG A 65 -4.21 2.90 -23.10
C ARG A 65 -4.55 3.84 -24.26
N PHE A 66 -4.28 3.39 -25.49
CA PHE A 66 -4.72 4.06 -26.72
C PHE A 66 -6.20 4.43 -26.60
N PHE A 67 -6.53 5.68 -26.97
CA PHE A 67 -7.82 6.40 -26.81
C PHE A 67 -8.02 7.33 -25.60
N GLY A 68 -7.04 7.56 -24.72
CA GLY A 68 -7.10 8.70 -23.77
C GLY A 68 -8.20 8.66 -22.69
N CYS A 69 -9.21 7.79 -22.79
CA CYS A 69 -10.39 7.74 -21.92
C CYS A 69 -10.13 7.15 -20.52
N ARG A 70 -8.88 7.02 -20.08
CA ARG A 70 -8.53 6.31 -18.82
C ARG A 70 -7.38 6.97 -18.04
N GLN A 71 -7.28 8.29 -18.07
CA GLN A 71 -6.30 9.00 -17.25
C GLN A 71 -6.67 8.90 -15.76
N ALA A 72 -5.68 8.58 -14.93
CA ALA A 72 -5.81 8.74 -13.49
C ALA A 72 -5.79 10.24 -13.19
N VAL A 73 -6.76 10.71 -12.41
CA VAL A 73 -6.93 12.12 -12.04
C VAL A 73 -6.62 12.33 -10.56
N SER A 74 -6.47 11.26 -9.79
CA SER A 74 -6.02 11.34 -8.41
C SER A 74 -5.35 10.05 -8.00
N VAL A 75 -4.56 10.13 -6.94
CA VAL A 75 -3.91 8.99 -6.31
C VAL A 75 -4.33 8.91 -4.86
N THR A 76 -4.72 7.73 -4.41
CA THR A 76 -5.09 7.48 -3.01
C THR A 76 -4.22 6.38 -2.46
N ARG A 77 -3.49 6.70 -1.41
CA ARG A 77 -2.68 5.77 -0.63
C ARG A 77 -3.47 5.40 0.62
N ILE A 78 -3.66 4.11 0.84
CA ILE A 78 -4.35 3.58 2.01
C ILE A 78 -3.39 2.65 2.72
N THR A 79 -3.09 2.94 3.98
CA THR A 79 -2.41 2.02 4.89
C THR A 79 -3.45 1.37 5.80
N VAL A 80 -3.52 0.05 5.77
CA VAL A 80 -4.33 -0.75 6.70
C VAL A 80 -3.51 -0.98 7.95
N ILE A 81 -3.83 -0.27 9.03
CA ILE A 81 -3.03 -0.28 10.27
C ILE A 81 -3.40 -1.52 11.08
N GLU A 82 -4.64 -1.54 11.60
CA GLU A 82 -5.09 -2.57 12.51
C GLU A 82 -6.61 -2.68 12.54
N ALA A 83 -7.10 -3.87 12.90
CA ALA A 83 -8.49 -4.14 13.24
C ALA A 83 -8.58 -4.35 14.75
N VAL A 84 -9.45 -3.58 15.39
CA VAL A 84 -9.83 -3.77 16.79
C VAL A 84 -11.17 -4.49 16.81
N LEU A 85 -11.19 -5.71 17.34
CA LEU A 85 -12.36 -6.58 17.37
C LEU A 85 -12.94 -6.65 18.78
N GLU A 86 -14.27 -6.57 18.87
CA GLU A 86 -15.00 -6.68 20.14
C GLU A 86 -15.08 -8.13 20.65
N GLN A 87 -14.85 -9.11 19.78
CA GLN A 87 -14.89 -10.53 20.13
C GLN A 87 -13.51 -11.04 20.55
N GLU A 88 -13.44 -11.79 21.66
CA GLU A 88 -12.19 -12.41 22.15
C GLU A 88 -11.83 -13.72 21.44
N LYS A 89 -12.55 -14.07 20.37
CA LYS A 89 -12.28 -15.30 19.62
C LYS A 89 -11.05 -15.11 18.74
N GLU A 90 -10.13 -16.06 18.83
CA GLU A 90 -8.94 -16.09 17.97
C GLU A 90 -9.32 -16.47 16.54
N MET A 91 -8.91 -15.63 15.59
CA MET A 91 -9.20 -15.78 14.17
C MET A 91 -7.94 -15.48 13.35
N ASN A 92 -7.83 -16.13 12.20
CA ASN A 92 -6.86 -15.76 11.18
C ASN A 92 -7.61 -14.89 10.17
N ILE A 93 -7.25 -13.62 10.05
CA ILE A 93 -8.01 -12.64 9.27
C ILE A 93 -7.13 -11.86 8.30
N TYR A 94 -7.74 -11.39 7.22
CA TYR A 94 -7.14 -10.44 6.30
C TYR A 94 -8.18 -9.40 5.86
N CYS A 95 -7.68 -8.25 5.46
CA CYS A 95 -8.47 -7.17 4.91
C CYS A 95 -8.36 -7.17 3.38
N VAL A 96 -9.46 -6.82 2.74
CA VAL A 96 -9.54 -6.65 1.30
C VAL A 96 -10.04 -5.25 1.03
N LEU A 97 -9.25 -4.48 0.27
CA LEU A 97 -9.63 -3.16 -0.20
C LEU A 97 -9.99 -3.23 -1.67
N GLN A 98 -11.15 -2.68 -2.02
CA GLN A 98 -11.64 -2.61 -3.38
C GLN A 98 -12.04 -1.17 -3.74
N CYS A 99 -11.62 -0.72 -4.93
CA CYS A 99 -12.09 0.50 -5.56
C CYS A 99 -12.39 0.20 -7.03
N GLY A 100 -13.67 0.25 -7.40
CA GLY A 100 -14.16 -0.19 -8.70
C GLY A 100 -13.73 -1.62 -9.03
N ARG A 101 -12.84 -1.77 -10.02
CA ARG A 101 -12.33 -3.07 -10.52
C ARG A 101 -11.02 -3.51 -9.86
N TYR A 102 -10.36 -2.63 -9.13
CA TYR A 102 -9.09 -2.93 -8.48
C TYR A 102 -9.35 -3.46 -7.08
N LYS A 103 -8.76 -4.61 -6.78
CA LYS A 103 -8.90 -5.32 -5.52
C LYS A 103 -7.51 -5.72 -5.03
N VAL A 104 -7.19 -5.36 -3.80
CA VAL A 104 -5.94 -5.72 -3.11
C VAL A 104 -6.29 -6.34 -1.77
N ARG A 105 -5.39 -7.14 -1.22
CA ARG A 105 -5.57 -7.78 0.09
C ARG A 105 -4.31 -7.67 0.92
N THR A 106 -4.48 -7.63 2.24
CA THR A 106 -3.38 -7.79 3.20
C THR A 106 -2.96 -9.25 3.33
N SER A 107 -1.85 -9.49 4.00
CA SER A 107 -1.49 -10.80 4.52
C SER A 107 -2.51 -11.31 5.55
N SER A 108 -2.62 -12.63 5.68
CA SER A 108 -3.43 -13.23 6.74
C SER A 108 -2.66 -13.20 8.05
N VAL A 109 -3.25 -12.60 9.08
CA VAL A 109 -2.65 -12.50 10.41
C VAL A 109 -3.59 -13.12 11.42
N LYS A 110 -3.03 -13.97 12.29
CA LYS A 110 -3.76 -14.58 13.39
C LYS A 110 -3.75 -13.68 14.62
N GLY A 111 -4.91 -13.40 15.17
CA GLY A 111 -5.04 -12.64 16.41
C GLY A 111 -6.43 -12.76 17.03
N ARG A 112 -6.65 -12.05 18.13
CA ARG A 112 -7.91 -12.06 18.89
C ARG A 112 -8.63 -10.73 18.73
N ASN A 113 -8.40 -9.83 19.68
CA ASN A 113 -9.06 -8.54 19.83
C ASN A 113 -8.30 -7.40 19.12
N LEU A 114 -7.04 -7.61 18.76
CA LEU A 114 -6.24 -6.69 17.96
C LEU A 114 -5.46 -7.45 16.91
N VAL A 115 -5.55 -7.01 15.66
CA VAL A 115 -4.78 -7.56 14.53
C VAL A 115 -4.17 -6.41 13.74
N SER A 116 -2.85 -6.38 13.64
CA SER A 116 -2.11 -5.30 12.98
C SER A 116 -1.44 -5.81 11.70
N TRP A 117 -1.50 -5.02 10.63
CA TRP A 117 -0.88 -5.31 9.34
C TRP A 117 0.18 -4.29 8.97
N ASP A 118 -0.12 -3.00 9.15
CA ASP A 118 0.69 -1.87 8.64
C ASP A 118 1.04 -2.01 7.14
N GLU A 119 0.07 -2.48 6.35
CA GLU A 119 0.26 -2.72 4.92
C GLU A 119 -0.32 -1.58 4.08
N GLN A 120 0.47 -1.11 3.12
CA GLN A 120 0.14 0.06 2.30
C GLN A 120 -0.20 -0.31 0.85
N PHE A 121 -1.25 0.32 0.33
CA PHE A 121 -1.74 0.15 -1.03
C PHE A 121 -1.93 1.50 -1.71
N VAL A 122 -1.71 1.53 -3.02
CA VAL A 122 -1.85 2.73 -3.86
C VAL A 122 -2.89 2.48 -4.95
N PHE A 123 -3.87 3.39 -5.03
CA PHE A 123 -4.95 3.35 -5.99
C PHE A 123 -4.90 4.58 -6.89
N HIS A 124 -4.87 4.36 -8.20
CA HIS A 124 -5.00 5.43 -9.20
C HIS A 124 -6.48 5.58 -9.57
N ARG A 125 -7.08 6.71 -9.20
CA ARG A 125 -8.52 6.98 -9.31
C ARG A 125 -8.83 7.86 -10.52
N ARG A 126 -10.07 7.77 -11.00
CA ARG A 126 -10.64 8.61 -12.07
C ARG A 126 -11.61 9.63 -11.46
N ILE A 127 -12.04 10.62 -12.25
CA ILE A 127 -12.98 11.68 -11.84
C ILE A 127 -14.27 11.17 -11.17
N HIS A 128 -14.77 9.98 -11.53
CA HIS A 128 -15.96 9.36 -10.92
C HIS A 128 -15.62 8.15 -10.04
N ALA A 129 -14.46 8.16 -9.37
CA ALA A 129 -14.02 6.97 -8.66
C ALA A 129 -14.93 6.61 -7.48
N ASP A 130 -15.43 5.38 -7.53
CA ASP A 130 -16.26 4.71 -6.53
C ASP A 130 -15.66 4.83 -5.12
N ASP A 131 -16.54 4.76 -4.12
CA ASP A 131 -16.15 4.59 -2.71
C ASP A 131 -15.25 3.36 -2.53
N PHE A 132 -14.40 3.42 -1.51
CA PHE A 132 -13.60 2.28 -1.13
C PHE A 132 -14.47 1.30 -0.36
N VAL A 133 -14.53 0.08 -0.86
CA VAL A 133 -15.16 -1.04 -0.15
C VAL A 133 -14.07 -1.78 0.61
N VAL A 134 -14.30 -1.97 1.89
CA VAL A 134 -13.46 -2.72 2.81
C VAL A 134 -14.20 -3.99 3.17
N GLU A 135 -13.58 -5.15 2.95
CA GLU A 135 -14.10 -6.43 3.41
C GLU A 135 -13.10 -7.05 4.41
N LEU A 136 -13.59 -7.44 5.58
CA LEU A 136 -12.82 -8.24 6.52
C LEU A 136 -13.17 -9.70 6.32
N TRP A 137 -12.16 -10.55 6.17
CA TRP A 137 -12.34 -11.97 5.89
C TRP A 137 -11.70 -12.84 6.96
N SER A 138 -12.33 -13.98 7.24
CA SER A 138 -11.74 -15.08 7.99
C SER A 138 -11.08 -16.06 7.03
N ASP A 139 -9.79 -16.32 7.25
CA ASP A 139 -8.95 -17.24 6.50
C ASP A 139 -8.88 -18.60 7.20
N CYS A 140 -9.74 -19.51 6.76
CA CYS A 140 -9.87 -20.84 7.34
C CYS A 140 -9.14 -21.85 6.46
N VAL A 141 -7.99 -22.36 6.90
CA VAL A 141 -7.20 -23.36 6.15
C VAL A 141 -8.02 -24.61 5.78
N MET A 142 -8.96 -25.00 6.63
CA MET A 142 -9.77 -26.23 6.46
C MET A 142 -11.16 -26.00 5.86
N ALA A 143 -11.55 -24.76 5.54
CA ALA A 143 -12.88 -24.42 5.04
C ALA A 143 -12.81 -23.34 3.97
N ARG A 144 -13.96 -22.93 3.43
CA ARG A 144 -13.99 -21.73 2.57
C ARG A 144 -13.86 -20.49 3.43
N ASN A 145 -13.07 -19.53 2.95
CA ASN A 145 -12.96 -18.21 3.58
C ASN A 145 -14.34 -17.54 3.63
N GLN A 146 -14.61 -16.84 4.73
CA GLN A 146 -15.90 -16.21 4.98
C GLN A 146 -15.73 -14.71 5.17
N VAL A 147 -16.66 -13.93 4.61
CA VAL A 147 -16.75 -12.49 4.87
C VAL A 147 -17.29 -12.31 6.28
N LEU A 148 -16.54 -11.61 7.12
CA LEU A 148 -16.96 -11.24 8.47
C LEU A 148 -17.70 -9.91 8.46
N SER A 149 -17.17 -8.94 7.72
CA SER A 149 -17.71 -7.58 7.63
C SER A 149 -17.48 -7.01 6.25
N ARG A 150 -18.41 -6.18 5.78
CA ARG A 150 -18.27 -5.41 4.54
C ARG A 150 -18.82 -4.02 4.76
N THR A 151 -17.99 -3.03 4.49
CA THR A 151 -18.29 -1.62 4.75
C THR A 151 -17.66 -0.76 3.66
N SER A 152 -18.09 0.48 3.53
CA SER A 152 -17.56 1.42 2.54
C SER A 152 -17.25 2.76 3.16
N PHE A 153 -16.21 3.42 2.65
CA PHE A 153 -15.86 4.77 3.03
C PHE A 153 -15.42 5.58 1.82
N THR A 154 -15.63 6.89 1.89
CA THR A 154 -15.20 7.83 0.85
C THR A 154 -13.86 8.46 1.25
N ALA A 155 -12.84 8.30 0.41
CA ALA A 155 -11.59 9.05 0.55
C ALA A 155 -11.76 10.44 -0.10
N GLN A 156 -11.85 11.48 0.74
CA GLN A 156 -11.88 12.88 0.31
C GLN A 156 -10.52 13.24 -0.29
N ILE A 157 -10.53 13.87 -1.48
CA ILE A 157 -9.30 14.33 -2.15
C ILE A 157 -9.03 15.75 -1.67
N ASP A 158 -8.23 15.87 -0.62
CA ASP A 158 -7.93 17.15 0.05
C ASP A 158 -6.41 17.42 0.15
N ASN A 159 -5.60 16.59 -0.52
CA ASN A 159 -4.14 16.66 -0.50
C ASN A 159 -3.54 16.52 0.91
N ASP A 160 -4.24 15.83 1.81
CA ASP A 160 -3.80 15.59 3.19
C ASP A 160 -3.79 14.08 3.52
N THR A 161 -3.22 13.75 4.67
CA THR A 161 -3.24 12.41 5.27
C THR A 161 -4.16 12.38 6.47
N ARG A 162 -5.20 11.54 6.42
CA ARG A 162 -6.18 11.39 7.49
C ARG A 162 -6.17 10.01 8.09
N GLU A 163 -6.36 9.95 9.39
CA GLU A 163 -6.74 8.71 10.08
C GLU A 163 -8.25 8.52 9.95
N VAL A 164 -8.68 7.33 9.50
CA VAL A 164 -10.08 6.97 9.27
C VAL A 164 -10.38 5.70 10.05
N HIS A 165 -11.40 5.74 10.91
CA HIS A 165 -11.89 4.56 11.60
C HIS A 165 -13.16 4.09 10.92
N VAL A 166 -13.08 2.91 10.32
CA VAL A 166 -14.23 2.32 9.61
C VAL A 166 -14.88 1.30 10.52
N LYS A 167 -16.14 1.53 10.89
CA LYS A 167 -16.90 0.58 11.71
C LYS A 167 -17.06 -0.75 10.97
N LEU A 168 -16.80 -1.83 11.68
CA LEU A 168 -16.99 -3.18 11.20
C LEU A 168 -18.30 -3.69 11.80
N ASP A 169 -19.25 -4.01 10.94
CA ASP A 169 -20.51 -4.65 11.33
C ASP A 169 -20.57 -6.03 10.67
N ASP A 170 -21.10 -7.01 11.40
CA ASP A 170 -21.35 -8.33 10.83
C ASP A 170 -22.49 -8.27 9.80
N LEU A 171 -22.71 -9.38 9.10
CA LEU A 171 -23.77 -9.48 8.09
C LEU A 171 -25.20 -9.32 8.68
N CYS A 172 -25.34 -9.38 10.00
CA CYS A 172 -26.59 -9.16 10.73
C CYS A 172 -26.70 -7.74 11.32
N GLY A 173 -25.69 -6.87 11.12
CA GLY A 173 -25.65 -5.49 11.61
C GLY A 173 -25.15 -5.33 13.04
N LYS A 174 -24.58 -6.37 13.66
CA LYS A 174 -23.96 -6.29 14.99
C LYS A 174 -22.54 -5.73 14.87
N SER A 175 -22.18 -4.81 15.76
CA SER A 175 -20.81 -4.28 15.86
C SER A 175 -19.82 -5.42 16.07
N MET A 176 -18.78 -5.42 15.24
CA MET A 176 -17.62 -6.30 15.32
C MET A 176 -16.39 -5.54 15.83
N GLY A 177 -16.46 -4.21 15.88
CA GLY A 177 -15.38 -3.30 16.23
C GLY A 177 -15.10 -2.30 15.11
N TYR A 178 -13.84 -1.95 14.90
CA TYR A 178 -13.46 -0.99 13.85
C TYR A 178 -12.12 -1.33 13.21
N LEU A 179 -11.94 -0.86 11.98
CA LEU A 179 -10.69 -0.91 11.23
C LEU A 179 -10.07 0.49 11.20
N LYS A 180 -8.83 0.57 11.65
CA LYS A 180 -8.02 1.79 11.59
C LYS A 180 -7.26 1.84 10.26
N LEU A 181 -7.53 2.88 9.49
CA LEU A 181 -6.89 3.18 8.22
C LEU A 181 -6.19 4.53 8.27
N VAL A 182 -5.08 4.65 7.54
CA VAL A 182 -4.49 5.94 7.19
C VAL A 182 -4.67 6.16 5.70
N VAL A 183 -5.39 7.22 5.34
CA VAL A 183 -5.78 7.52 3.96
C VAL A 183 -5.16 8.84 3.56
N ALA A 184 -4.34 8.83 2.50
CA ALA A 184 -3.79 10.04 1.89
C ALA A 184 -4.26 10.11 0.44
N ALA A 185 -4.99 11.16 0.07
CA ALA A 185 -5.59 11.29 -1.25
C ALA A 185 -5.20 12.61 -1.91
N PHE A 186 -4.52 12.51 -3.05
CA PHE A 186 -3.97 13.65 -3.78
C PHE A 186 -4.61 13.79 -5.16
N ASP A 187 -4.88 15.03 -5.56
CA ASP A 187 -5.43 15.39 -6.88
C ASP A 187 -4.36 15.37 -8.00
N ASP A 188 -3.07 15.38 -7.64
CA ASP A 188 -1.99 15.12 -8.57
C ASP A 188 -1.69 13.60 -8.63
N PRO A 189 -1.97 12.92 -9.76
CA PRO A 189 -1.69 11.49 -9.91
C PRO A 189 -0.18 11.16 -9.91
N MET A 190 0.70 12.16 -9.97
CA MET A 190 2.15 12.03 -9.88
C MET A 190 2.68 12.20 -8.45
N TYR A 191 1.83 12.56 -7.50
CA TYR A 191 2.20 12.78 -6.10
C TYR A 191 2.33 11.44 -5.36
N LEU A 192 3.55 10.93 -5.21
CA LEU A 192 3.86 9.72 -4.44
C LEU A 192 4.98 9.95 -3.42
#